data_AF-A0A5B9EHD5-F1
#
_entry.id   AF-A0A5B9EHD5-F1
#
_cell.length_a   1.000
_cell.length_b   1.000
_cell.length_c   1.000
_cell.angle_alpha   90.00
_cell.angle_beta   90.00
_cell.angle_gamma   90.00
#
_symmetry.space_group_name_H-M   'P 1'
#
loop_
_entity.id
_entity.type
_entity.pdbx_description
1 polymer ?
#
loop_
_entity_poly.entity_id
_entity_poly.type
_entity_poly.pdbx_seq_one_letter_code
_entity_poly.pdbx_strand_id
1 'polypeptide(L)'
;MIELTRLNGHALYINADLIKYIEAAPDTMITLVTNEKTVVRESCQQVLELAHQYKVNLLRATWPTAADALTAKFAHNIEETSR
;
A
#
# COMPACT_ATOMS: atom_id res chain seq x y z
N MET A 1 -0.42 -9.28 -1.99
CA MET A 1 -1.64 -9.29 -2.84
C MET A 1 -2.74 -8.59 -2.08
N ILE A 2 -3.52 -7.73 -2.74
CA ILE A 2 -4.74 -7.12 -2.18
C ILE A 2 -5.94 -7.59 -2.99
N GLU A 3 -7.08 -7.79 -2.32
CA GLU A 3 -8.35 -8.15 -2.93
C GLU A 3 -9.15 -6.89 -3.28
N LEU A 4 -9.68 -6.85 -4.48
CA LEU A 4 -10.49 -5.79 -5.03
C LEU A 4 -11.67 -6.38 -5.80
N THR A 5 -12.60 -5.53 -6.21
CA THR A 5 -13.82 -5.96 -6.88
C THR A 5 -13.92 -5.30 -8.24
N ARG A 6 -14.01 -6.11 -9.31
CA ARG A 6 -14.30 -5.59 -10.65
C ARG A 6 -15.72 -5.00 -10.70
N LEU A 7 -15.99 -4.16 -11.70
CA LEU A 7 -17.35 -3.59 -11.88
C LEU A 7 -18.43 -4.67 -12.06
N ASN A 8 -18.09 -5.83 -12.64
CA ASN A 8 -18.99 -6.97 -12.77
C ASN A 8 -19.20 -7.79 -11.47
N GLY A 9 -18.59 -7.38 -10.35
CA GLY A 9 -18.75 -8.03 -9.05
C GLY A 9 -17.79 -9.19 -8.80
N HIS A 10 -16.96 -9.59 -9.77
CA HIS A 10 -15.96 -10.63 -9.56
C HIS A 10 -14.76 -10.11 -8.75
N ALA A 11 -14.24 -10.96 -7.86
CA ALA A 11 -13.02 -10.69 -7.12
C ALA A 11 -11.82 -10.58 -8.06
N LEU A 12 -10.92 -9.66 -7.75
CA LEU A 12 -9.65 -9.41 -8.41
C LEU A 12 -8.56 -9.32 -7.36
N TYR A 13 -7.57 -10.20 -7.42
CA TYR A 13 -6.40 -10.13 -6.57
C TYR A 13 -5.24 -9.52 -7.34
N ILE A 14 -4.70 -8.40 -6.86
CA ILE A 14 -3.64 -7.66 -7.54
C ILE A 14 -2.41 -7.52 -6.63
N ASN A 15 -1.22 -7.49 -7.24
CA ASN A 15 -0.02 -7.14 -6.52
C ASN A 15 0.05 -5.61 -6.32
N ALA A 16 -0.14 -5.17 -5.07
CA ALA A 16 -0.12 -3.76 -4.70
C ALA A 16 1.21 -3.06 -5.01
N ASP A 17 2.33 -3.79 -4.99
CA ASP A 17 3.65 -3.23 -5.29
C ASP A 17 3.87 -2.94 -6.77
N LEU A 18 3.03 -3.50 -7.65
CA LEU A 18 3.08 -3.25 -9.10
C LEU A 18 2.12 -2.16 -9.55
N ILE A 19 1.34 -1.57 -8.63
CA ILE A 19 0.47 -0.43 -8.94
C ILE A 19 1.37 0.77 -9.24
N LYS A 20 1.23 1.31 -10.45
CA LYS A 20 1.95 2.51 -10.90
C LYS A 20 1.27 3.77 -10.40
N TYR A 21 -0.05 3.85 -10.61
CA TYR A 21 -0.90 4.92 -10.07
C TYR A 21 -2.37 4.48 -10.05
N ILE A 22 -3.15 5.16 -9.23
CA ILE A 22 -4.61 5.03 -9.12
C ILE A 22 -5.24 6.39 -9.39
N GLU A 23 -6.33 6.41 -10.15
CA GLU A 23 -7.05 7.64 -10.49
C GLU A 23 -8.56 7.43 -10.45
N ALA A 24 -9.30 8.50 -10.15
CA ALA A 24 -10.76 8.50 -10.20
C ALA A 24 -11.23 8.96 -11.59
N ALA A 25 -11.91 8.08 -12.34
CA ALA A 25 -12.43 8.37 -13.68
C ALA A 25 -13.58 7.43 -14.12
N PRO A 26 -14.82 7.94 -14.27
CA PRO A 26 -15.76 8.18 -13.14
C PRO A 26 -15.74 7.11 -12.03
N ASP A 27 -15.28 5.90 -12.34
CA ASP A 27 -14.95 4.82 -11.41
C ASP A 27 -13.44 4.78 -11.13
N THR A 28 -12.96 3.99 -10.17
CA THR A 28 -11.52 3.94 -9.87
C THR A 28 -10.76 3.09 -10.88
N MET A 29 -9.77 3.68 -11.54
CA MET A 29 -8.86 2.98 -12.44
C MET A 29 -7.50 2.76 -11.79
N ILE A 30 -7.01 1.52 -11.88
CA ILE A 30 -5.68 1.12 -11.46
C ILE A 30 -4.85 0.87 -12.71
N THR A 31 -3.70 1.55 -12.79
CA THR A 31 -2.70 1.29 -13.84
C THR A 31 -1.49 0.61 -13.23
N LEU A 32 -1.09 -0.54 -13.77
CA LEU A 32 0.11 -1.26 -13.36
C LEU A 32 1.36 -0.70 -14.05
N VAL A 33 2.54 -1.05 -13.53
CA VAL A 33 3.83 -0.67 -14.15
C VAL A 33 4.01 -1.20 -15.57
N THR A 34 3.26 -2.25 -15.93
CA THR A 34 3.17 -2.83 -17.29
C THR A 34 2.27 -2.02 -18.24
N ASN A 35 1.63 -0.95 -17.76
CA ASN A 35 0.55 -0.20 -18.42
C ASN A 35 -0.76 -1.00 -18.61
N GLU A 36 -0.89 -2.19 -18.01
CA GLU A 36 -2.19 -2.85 -17.87
C GLU A 36 -3.11 -2.01 -16.99
N LYS A 37 -4.37 -1.89 -17.40
CA LYS A 37 -5.38 -1.07 -16.72
C LYS A 37 -6.57 -1.92 -16.32
N THR A 38 -7.07 -1.68 -15.11
CA THR A 38 -8.28 -2.33 -14.62
C THR A 38 -9.12 -1.35 -13.82
N VAL A 39 -10.44 -1.46 -13.96
CA VAL A 39 -11.40 -0.64 -13.22
C VAL A 39 -11.97 -1.47 -12.07
N VAL A 40 -12.06 -0.85 -10.90
CA VAL A 40 -12.50 -1.48 -9.65
C VAL A 40 -13.58 -0.64 -8.97
N ARG A 41 -14.34 -1.27 -8.07
CA ARG A 41 -15.42 -0.61 -7.32
C ARG A 41 -14.91 0.18 -6.12
N GLU A 42 -13.75 -0.20 -5.59
CA GLU A 42 -13.12 0.49 -4.48
C GLU A 42 -12.69 1.90 -4.89
N SER A 43 -12.91 2.89 -4.03
CA SER A 43 -12.33 4.22 -4.18
C SER A 43 -10.80 4.19 -4.12
N CYS A 44 -10.13 5.22 -4.66
CA CYS A 44 -8.68 5.35 -4.53
C CYS A 44 -8.19 5.22 -3.07
N GLN A 45 -8.95 5.79 -2.11
CA GLN A 45 -8.61 5.73 -0.69
C GLN A 45 -8.67 4.29 -0.14
N GLN A 46 -9.69 3.52 -0.55
CA GLN A 46 -9.80 2.12 -0.13
C GLN A 46 -8.67 1.27 -0.71
N VAL A 47 -8.30 1.48 -1.98
CA VAL A 47 -7.17 0.78 -2.60
C VAL A 47 -5.86 1.12 -1.87
N LEU A 48 -5.64 2.39 -1.53
CA LEU A 48 -4.48 2.84 -0.78
C LEU A 48 -4.41 2.18 0.61
N GLU A 49 -5.54 2.15 1.33
CA GLU A 49 -5.61 1.55 2.66
C GLU A 49 -5.33 0.05 2.62
N LEU A 50 -5.91 -0.69 1.67
CA LEU A 50 -5.65 -2.11 1.48
C LEU A 50 -4.16 -2.38 1.20
N ALA A 51 -3.55 -1.58 0.33
CA ALA A 51 -2.12 -1.67 0.02
C ALA A 51 -1.24 -1.37 1.25
N HIS A 52 -1.60 -0.35 2.03
CA HIS A 52 -0.91 0.03 3.25
C HIS A 52 -1.00 -1.07 4.32
N GLN A 53 -2.20 -1.58 4.60
CA GLN A 53 -2.42 -2.66 5.55
C GLN A 53 -1.64 -3.92 5.17
N TYR A 54 -1.61 -4.28 3.89
CA TYR A 54 -0.80 -5.39 3.42
C TYR A 54 0.69 -5.20 3.77
N LYS A 55 1.27 -4.01 3.53
CA LYS A 55 2.67 -3.71 3.86
C LYS A 55 2.94 -3.70 5.34
N VAL A 56 2.07 -3.10 6.15
CA VAL A 56 2.18 -3.07 7.62
C VAL A 56 2.19 -4.49 8.16
N ASN A 57 1.26 -5.34 7.72
CA ASN A 57 1.17 -6.72 8.17
C ASN A 57 2.40 -7.53 7.74
N LEU A 58 2.87 -7.36 6.51
CA LEU A 58 4.08 -8.01 6.01
C LEU A 58 5.33 -7.63 6.83
N LEU A 59 5.51 -6.33 7.10
CA LEU A 59 6.67 -5.83 7.86
C LEU A 59 6.61 -6.30 9.32
N ARG A 60 5.44 -6.26 9.96
CA ARG A 60 5.27 -6.76 11.34
C ARG A 60 5.60 -8.25 11.44
N ALA A 61 5.20 -9.04 10.45
CA ALA A 61 5.46 -10.47 10.43
C ALA A 61 6.94 -10.82 10.15
N THR A 62 7.59 -10.07 9.26
CA THR A 62 8.97 -10.36 8.82
C THR A 62 10.04 -9.70 9.68
N TRP A 63 9.71 -8.58 10.34
CA TRP A 63 10.63 -7.83 11.21
C TRP A 63 9.91 -7.32 12.47
N PRO A 64 9.63 -8.21 13.44
CA PRO A 64 8.86 -7.86 14.63
C PRO A 64 9.56 -6.81 15.53
N THR A 65 10.90 -6.77 15.53
CA THR A 65 11.69 -5.80 16.29
C THR A 65 11.88 -4.46 15.57
N ALA A 66 11.27 -4.27 14.39
CA ALA A 66 11.42 -3.04 13.61
C ALA A 66 11.00 -1.79 14.39
N ALA A 67 9.95 -1.89 15.21
CA ALA A 67 9.47 -0.78 16.03
C ALA A 67 10.53 -0.33 17.04
N ASP A 68 11.18 -1.26 17.73
CA ASP A 68 12.24 -0.97 18.70
C ASP A 68 13.46 -0.37 18.01
N ALA A 69 13.87 -0.95 16.87
CA ALA A 69 14.99 -0.46 16.08
C ALA A 69 14.77 0.97 15.53
N LEU A 70 13.56 1.25 15.03
CA LEU A 70 13.17 2.60 14.59
C LEU A 70 13.19 3.59 15.75
N THR A 71 12.67 3.20 16.91
CA THR A 71 12.63 4.05 18.12
C THR A 71 14.04 4.41 18.58
N ALA A 72 14.95 3.43 18.63
CA ALA A 72 16.36 3.68 18.95
C ALA A 72 17.04 4.64 17.96
N LYS A 73 16.76 4.48 16.66
CA LYS A 73 17.30 5.36 15.61
C LYS A 73 16.77 6.80 15.72
N PHE A 74 15.48 6.98 16.01
CA PHE A 74 14.90 8.32 16.19
C PHE A 74 15.47 9.02 17.44
N ALA A 75 15.65 8.30 18.55
CA ALA A 75 16.28 8.85 19.75
C ALA A 75 17.70 9.35 19.46
N HIS A 76 18.50 8.56 18.73
CA HIS A 76 19.87 8.95 18.35
C HIS A 76 19.91 10.20 17.47
N ASN A 77 19.04 10.32 16.46
CA ASN A 77 19.01 11.48 15.56
C ASN A 77 18.64 12.80 16.28
N ILE A 78 17.81 12.73 17.33
CA ILE A 78 17.42 13.91 18.13
C ILE A 78 18.61 14.41 18.96
N GLU A 79 19.42 13.50 19.50
CA GLU A 79 20.63 13.84 20.26
C GLU A 79 21.72 14.46 19.38
N GLU A 80 21.87 14.02 18.14
CA GLU A 80 22.84 14.58 17.18
C GLU A 80 22.44 15.97 16.66
N THR A 81 21.15 16.24 16.48
CA THR A 81 20.65 17.55 16.00
C THR A 81 20.70 18.64 17.08
N SER A 82 20.87 18.25 18.35
CA SER A 82 20.91 19.16 19.52
C SER A 82 22.34 19.58 19.92
N ARG A 83 23.36 19.17 19.16
CA ARG A 83 24.77 19.57 19.32
C ARG A 83 25.20 20.52 18.20
#